data_AF-A0A922SJM9-F1
#
_entry.id   AF-A0A922SJM9-F1
#
_cell.length_a   1.000
_cell.length_b   1.000
_cell.length_c   1.000
_cell.angle_alpha   90.00
_cell.angle_beta   90.00
_cell.angle_gamma   90.00
#
_symmetry.space_group_name_H-M   'P 1'
#
loop_
_entity.id
_entity.type
_entity.pdbx_description
1 polymer ?
#
loop_
_entity_poly.entity_id
_entity_poly.type
_entity_poly.pdbx_seq_one_letter_code
_entity_poly.pdbx_strand_id
1 'polypeptide(L)'
;MDIQPCGNVTAVSYYIAKYTSKHEPQDVGQAVKDAVSKVRSCHGDIGRQLFAVSMAILNHRRVSACECAYRLCHLKLRDSSRKVVFDNTCRPHERYRMLRYDSDDGQTYQNIFDRYIQRPTNLEHLSLAEFAVNYEHTSRFVNDEENGDTEAYEDLEEGTETT
;
A
#
# COMPACT_ATOMS: atom_id res chain seq x y z
N MET A 1 -10.97 25.32 5.99
CA MET A 1 -10.34 24.85 7.23
C MET A 1 -11.45 24.80 8.28
N ASP A 2 -11.78 23.63 8.81
CA ASP A 2 -12.79 23.48 9.86
C ASP A 2 -12.07 23.67 11.21
N ILE A 3 -12.37 24.76 11.90
CA ILE A 3 -11.72 25.14 13.16
C ILE A 3 -12.77 24.97 14.26
N GLN A 4 -12.60 23.95 15.10
CA GLN A 4 -13.51 23.68 16.20
C GLN A 4 -12.87 24.14 17.53
N PRO A 5 -13.48 25.09 18.27
CA PRO A 5 -12.96 25.49 19.57
C PRO A 5 -13.05 24.32 20.54
N CYS A 6 -11.91 23.87 21.04
CA CYS A 6 -11.81 22.78 22.01
C CYS A 6 -11.49 23.37 23.39
N GLY A 7 -12.46 23.36 24.32
CA GLY A 7 -12.31 23.95 25.65
C GLY A 7 -11.65 23.06 26.71
N ASN A 8 -11.35 21.81 26.39
CA ASN A 8 -10.69 20.87 27.31
C ASN A 8 -9.95 19.75 26.55
N VAL A 9 -9.10 19.00 27.26
CA VAL A 9 -8.25 17.92 26.70
C VAL A 9 -9.10 16.82 26.07
N THR A 10 -10.21 16.43 26.71
CA THR A 10 -11.13 15.40 26.18
C THR A 10 -11.74 15.82 24.84
N ALA A 11 -12.11 17.09 24.68
CA ALA A 11 -12.63 17.63 23.44
C ALA A 11 -11.58 17.59 22.32
N VAL A 12 -10.31 17.86 22.65
CA VAL A 12 -9.19 17.73 21.70
C VAL A 12 -9.01 16.26 21.29
N SER A 13 -8.95 15.34 22.25
CA SER A 13 -8.81 13.90 21.95
C SER A 13 -9.98 13.37 21.11
N TYR A 14 -11.21 13.77 21.44
CA TYR A 14 -12.41 13.39 20.69
C TYR A 14 -12.40 13.97 19.28
N TYR A 15 -12.01 15.24 19.12
CA TYR A 15 -11.88 15.88 17.81
C TYR A 15 -10.87 15.14 16.94
N ILE A 16 -9.68 14.85 17.47
CA ILE A 16 -8.63 14.10 16.77
C ILE A 16 -9.17 12.72 16.39
N ALA A 17 -9.74 11.96 17.34
CA ALA A 17 -10.28 10.63 17.08
C ALA A 17 -11.36 10.65 15.99
N LYS A 18 -12.33 11.56 16.09
CA LYS A 18 -13.40 11.73 15.09
C LYS A 18 -12.85 12.07 13.71
N TYR A 19 -11.80 12.89 13.64
CA TYR A 19 -11.15 13.25 12.38
C TYR A 19 -10.34 12.08 11.80
N THR A 20 -9.57 11.37 12.62
CA THR A 20 -8.80 10.20 12.19
C THR A 20 -9.67 9.00 11.83
N SER A 21 -10.85 8.89 12.46
CA SER A 21 -11.83 7.83 12.22
C SER A 21 -12.91 8.23 11.22
N LYS A 22 -12.72 9.34 10.48
CA LYS A 22 -13.65 9.73 9.42
C LYS A 22 -13.65 8.62 8.37
N HIS A 23 -14.73 7.84 8.37
CA HIS A 23 -14.81 6.62 7.57
C HIS A 23 -14.66 6.93 6.08
N GLU A 24 -13.86 6.12 5.39
CA GLU A 24 -13.92 6.04 3.93
C GLU A 24 -15.30 5.53 3.50
N PRO A 25 -15.76 5.92 2.30
CA PRO A 25 -17.04 5.45 1.77
C PRO A 25 -17.09 3.91 1.72
N GLN A 26 -18.19 3.32 2.21
CA GLN A 26 -18.32 1.85 2.29
C GLN A 26 -18.39 1.16 0.92
N ASP A 27 -18.69 1.92 -0.15
CA ASP A 27 -18.81 1.48 -1.53
C ASP A 27 -17.46 1.24 -2.22
N VAL A 28 -16.35 1.77 -1.69
CA VAL A 28 -15.00 1.54 -2.24
C VAL A 28 -14.70 0.04 -2.34
N GLY A 29 -15.06 -0.73 -1.30
CA GLY A 29 -14.82 -2.18 -1.29
C GLY A 29 -15.56 -2.93 -2.40
N GLN A 30 -16.77 -2.48 -2.77
CA GLN A 30 -17.53 -3.08 -3.86
C GLN A 30 -16.95 -2.68 -5.22
N ALA A 31 -16.63 -1.40 -5.41
CA ALA A 31 -16.02 -0.90 -6.64
C ALA A 31 -14.70 -1.62 -6.96
N VAL A 32 -13.87 -1.87 -5.95
CA VAL A 32 -12.61 -2.62 -6.11
C VAL A 32 -12.88 -4.08 -6.48
N LYS A 33 -13.83 -4.75 -5.83
CA LYS A 33 -14.22 -6.13 -6.19
C LYS A 33 -14.70 -6.23 -7.63
N ASP A 34 -15.49 -5.27 -8.08
CA ASP A 34 -16.01 -5.23 -9.44
C ASP A 34 -14.88 -4.98 -10.45
N ALA A 35 -13.96 -4.06 -10.16
CA ALA A 35 -12.78 -3.81 -10.98
C ALA A 35 -11.90 -5.06 -11.11
N VAL A 36 -11.61 -5.74 -9.99
CA VAL A 36 -10.84 -7.00 -9.98
C VAL A 36 -11.54 -8.09 -10.80
N SER A 37 -12.87 -8.19 -10.70
CA SER A 37 -13.64 -9.20 -11.43
C SER A 37 -13.61 -8.96 -12.94
N LYS A 38 -13.75 -7.70 -13.37
CA LYS A 38 -13.64 -7.30 -14.79
C LYS A 38 -12.25 -7.58 -15.34
N VAL A 39 -11.22 -7.18 -14.61
CA VAL A 39 -9.83 -7.36 -15.01
C VAL A 39 -9.46 -8.85 -15.11
N ARG A 40 -9.97 -9.70 -14.22
CA ARG A 40 -9.80 -11.17 -14.30
C ARG A 40 -10.44 -11.79 -15.54
N SER A 41 -11.54 -11.22 -16.03
CA SER A 41 -12.18 -11.69 -17.28
C SER A 41 -11.46 -11.23 -18.55
N CYS A 42 -10.61 -10.21 -18.45
CA CYS A 42 -9.79 -9.73 -19.56
C CYS A 42 -8.42 -10.39 -19.52
N HIS A 43 -8.16 -11.34 -20.41
CA HIS A 43 -6.81 -11.87 -20.62
C HIS A 43 -5.93 -10.74 -21.20
N GLY A 44 -4.94 -10.30 -20.43
CA GLY A 44 -4.06 -9.18 -20.80
C GLY A 44 -2.85 -9.08 -19.85
N ASP A 45 -1.98 -8.12 -20.12
CA ASP A 45 -0.79 -7.85 -19.32
C ASP A 45 -1.15 -7.51 -17.85
N ILE A 46 -0.42 -8.11 -16.90
CA ILE A 46 -0.63 -7.96 -15.45
C ILE A 46 -0.44 -6.50 -15.02
N GLY A 47 0.49 -5.76 -15.64
CA GLY A 47 0.70 -4.33 -15.38
C GLY A 47 -0.57 -3.53 -15.67
N ARG A 48 -1.13 -3.68 -16.88
CA ARG A 48 -2.40 -3.04 -17.26
C ARG A 48 -3.57 -3.44 -16.36
N GLN A 49 -3.62 -4.71 -15.96
CA GLN A 49 -4.61 -5.23 -15.03
C GLN A 49 -4.52 -4.53 -13.65
N LEU A 50 -3.32 -4.41 -13.09
CA LEU A 50 -3.06 -3.73 -11.82
C LEU A 50 -3.34 -2.23 -11.91
N PHE A 51 -2.98 -1.59 -13.02
CA PHE A 51 -3.26 -0.18 -13.27
C PHE A 51 -4.77 0.11 -13.25
N ALA A 52 -5.58 -0.70 -13.94
CA ALA A 52 -7.03 -0.54 -13.96
C ALA A 52 -7.67 -0.67 -12.56
N VAL A 53 -7.21 -1.64 -11.75
CA VAL A 53 -7.68 -1.78 -10.36
C VAL A 53 -7.23 -0.60 -9.50
N SER A 54 -5.99 -0.15 -9.66
CA SER A 54 -5.43 1.01 -8.95
C SER A 54 -6.23 2.28 -9.25
N MET A 55 -6.57 2.50 -10.52
CA MET A 55 -7.36 3.65 -10.94
C MET A 55 -8.79 3.60 -10.36
N ALA A 56 -9.40 2.42 -10.28
CA ALA A 56 -10.69 2.25 -9.60
C ALA A 56 -10.61 2.61 -8.11
N ILE A 57 -9.54 2.21 -7.42
CA ILE A 57 -9.30 2.61 -6.02
C ILE A 57 -9.19 4.13 -5.91
N LEU A 58 -8.35 4.76 -6.73
CA LEU A 58 -8.11 6.20 -6.69
C LEU A 58 -9.38 7.02 -6.96
N ASN A 59 -10.20 6.61 -7.92
CA ASN A 59 -11.42 7.32 -8.29
C ASN A 59 -12.53 7.24 -7.22
N HIS A 60 -12.64 6.10 -6.52
CA HIS A 60 -13.67 5.92 -5.50
C HIS A 60 -13.23 6.40 -4.11
N ARG A 61 -11.92 6.42 -3.85
CA ARG A 61 -11.39 6.84 -2.56
C ARG A 61 -11.58 8.35 -2.35
N ARG A 62 -12.28 8.70 -1.27
CA ARG A 62 -12.39 10.10 -0.84
C ARG A 62 -11.29 10.44 0.14
N VAL A 63 -10.50 11.45 -0.23
CA VAL A 63 -9.36 11.93 0.55
C VAL A 63 -9.78 13.21 1.29
N SER A 64 -9.38 13.36 2.55
CA SER A 64 -9.66 14.61 3.29
C SER A 64 -8.80 15.77 2.79
N ALA A 65 -9.28 17.02 2.87
CA ALA A 65 -8.50 18.18 2.44
C ALA A 65 -7.13 18.29 3.15
N CYS A 66 -7.06 17.90 4.44
CA CYS A 66 -5.83 17.86 5.21
C CYS A 66 -4.86 16.80 4.68
N GLU A 67 -5.36 15.61 4.39
CA GLU A 67 -4.57 14.52 3.81
C GLU A 67 -4.05 14.91 2.41
N CYS A 68 -4.86 15.59 1.59
CA CYS A 68 -4.42 16.15 0.31
C CYS A 68 -3.29 17.17 0.50
N ALA A 69 -3.43 18.12 1.42
CA ALA A 69 -2.39 19.12 1.69
C ALA A 69 -1.07 18.47 2.13
N TYR A 70 -1.14 17.48 3.02
CA TYR A 70 0.04 16.74 3.46
C TYR A 70 0.71 16.01 2.29
N ARG A 71 -0.06 15.32 1.44
CA ARG A 71 0.48 14.65 0.26
C ARG A 71 1.10 15.61 -0.76
N LEU A 72 0.40 16.69 -1.11
CA LEU A 72 0.86 17.69 -2.08
C LEU A 72 2.12 18.43 -1.60
N CYS A 73 2.29 18.58 -0.29
CA CYS A 73 3.50 19.17 0.30
C CYS A 73 4.57 18.13 0.66
N HIS A 74 4.42 16.86 0.26
CA HIS A 74 5.33 15.77 0.60
C HIS A 74 5.58 15.61 2.11
N LEU A 75 4.58 15.96 2.93
CA LEU A 75 4.63 15.82 4.38
C LEU A 75 4.16 14.43 4.81
N LYS A 76 4.80 13.90 5.86
CA LYS A 76 4.41 12.62 6.45
C LYS A 76 3.06 12.73 7.14
N LEU A 77 2.12 11.88 6.77
CA LEU A 77 0.79 11.80 7.41
C LEU A 77 0.84 11.33 8.86
N ARG A 78 1.89 10.59 9.23
CA ARG A 78 2.14 10.09 10.58
C ARG A 78 3.63 9.89 10.79
N ASP A 79 4.15 10.38 11.91
CA ASP A 79 5.41 9.93 12.49
C ASP A 79 5.13 9.04 13.70
N SER A 80 5.89 7.96 13.84
CA SER A 80 5.75 7.00 14.94
C SER A 80 7.14 6.56 15.38
N SER A 81 7.42 6.66 16.68
CA SER A 81 8.65 6.12 17.26
C SER A 81 8.64 4.59 17.34
N ARG A 82 7.47 3.97 17.12
CA ARG A 82 7.29 2.52 17.11
C ARG A 82 7.05 2.03 15.69
N LYS A 83 7.81 1.01 15.30
CA LYS A 83 7.54 0.23 14.10
C LYS A 83 6.34 -0.69 14.33
N VAL A 84 5.57 -0.92 13.27
CA VAL A 84 4.46 -1.87 13.26
C VAL A 84 4.76 -2.90 12.16
N VAL A 85 4.63 -4.18 12.50
CA VAL A 85 4.74 -5.29 11.55
C VAL A 85 3.37 -5.95 11.46
N PHE A 86 2.87 -6.13 10.24
CA PHE A 86 1.59 -6.77 9.98
C PHE A 86 1.83 -8.20 9.49
N ASP A 87 1.43 -9.17 10.31
CA ASP A 87 1.48 -10.57 9.94
C ASP A 87 0.14 -11.02 9.36
N ASN A 88 0.20 -11.65 8.19
CA ASN A 88 -0.99 -12.20 7.55
C ASN A 88 -1.45 -13.47 8.28
N THR A 89 -2.62 -13.40 8.92
CA THR A 89 -3.21 -14.51 9.69
C THR A 89 -3.92 -15.57 8.84
N CYS A 90 -4.01 -15.38 7.51
CA CYS A 90 -4.55 -16.39 6.61
C CYS A 90 -3.72 -17.68 6.59
N ARG A 91 -4.34 -18.77 6.11
CA ARG A 91 -3.65 -20.06 5.96
C ARG A 91 -2.52 -19.95 4.93
N PRO A 92 -1.47 -20.79 4.99
CA PRO A 92 -0.32 -20.69 4.09
C PRO A 92 -0.67 -20.63 2.60
N HIS A 93 -1.72 -21.32 2.15
CA HIS A 93 -2.16 -21.34 0.75
C HIS A 93 -3.02 -20.13 0.33
N GLU A 94 -3.47 -19.31 1.29
CA GLU A 94 -4.30 -18.11 1.06
C GLU A 94 -3.48 -16.82 1.19
N ARG A 95 -2.22 -16.91 1.64
CA ARG A 95 -1.35 -15.75 1.81
C ARG A 95 -0.89 -15.24 0.45
N TYR A 96 -1.21 -13.99 0.16
CA TYR A 96 -0.67 -13.29 -1.00
C TYR A 96 0.79 -12.89 -0.77
N ARG A 97 1.53 -12.73 -1.87
CA ARG A 97 2.93 -12.28 -1.89
C ARG A 97 3.06 -11.06 -2.78
N MET A 98 4.05 -10.21 -2.48
CA MET A 98 4.36 -9.07 -3.34
C MET A 98 5.21 -9.53 -4.52
N LEU A 99 4.77 -9.20 -5.73
CA LEU A 99 5.53 -9.42 -6.95
C LEU A 99 6.71 -8.43 -7.00
N ARG A 100 7.83 -8.89 -7.54
CA ARG A 100 8.99 -8.07 -7.84
C ARG A 100 8.79 -7.39 -9.19
N TYR A 101 8.95 -6.06 -9.22
CA TYR A 101 8.86 -5.29 -10.46
C TYR A 101 10.16 -5.36 -11.26
N ASP A 102 11.28 -5.65 -10.60
CA ASP A 102 12.63 -5.71 -11.16
C ASP A 102 12.99 -7.07 -11.77
N SER A 103 12.01 -7.99 -11.88
CA SER A 103 12.24 -9.34 -12.38
C SER A 103 11.18 -9.73 -13.42
N ASP A 104 11.61 -10.00 -14.64
CA ASP A 104 10.74 -10.47 -15.74
C ASP A 104 10.14 -11.85 -15.47
N ASP A 105 10.73 -12.63 -14.57
CA ASP A 105 10.31 -14.02 -14.27
C ASP A 105 9.15 -14.12 -13.27
N GLY A 106 8.51 -13.02 -12.89
CA GLY A 106 7.41 -13.02 -11.91
C GLY A 106 7.86 -13.48 -10.51
N GLN A 107 9.10 -13.19 -10.12
CA GLN A 107 9.61 -13.54 -8.80
C GLN A 107 8.86 -12.74 -7.71
N THR A 108 8.84 -13.27 -6.48
CA THR A 108 8.18 -12.62 -5.35
C THR A 108 9.19 -12.23 -4.28
N TYR A 109 8.91 -11.14 -3.56
CA TYR A 109 9.71 -10.75 -2.41
C TYR A 109 9.56 -11.78 -1.29
N GLN A 110 10.68 -12.11 -0.63
CA GLN A 110 10.66 -12.95 0.57
C GLN A 110 9.87 -12.27 1.69
N ASN A 111 8.87 -12.95 2.23
CA ASN A 111 8.06 -12.42 3.31
C ASN A 111 8.62 -12.83 4.69
N ILE A 112 7.97 -12.37 5.76
CA ILE A 112 8.39 -12.68 7.14
C ILE A 112 8.35 -14.19 7.44
N PHE A 113 7.41 -14.93 6.85
CA PHE A 113 7.27 -16.37 7.05
C PHE A 113 8.42 -17.14 6.41
N ASP A 114 8.81 -16.79 5.18
CA ASP A 114 9.94 -17.42 4.49
C ASP A 114 11.23 -17.21 5.30
N ARG A 115 11.46 -15.99 5.79
CA ARG A 115 12.59 -15.65 6.67
C ARG A 115 12.56 -16.39 7.99
N TYR A 116 11.38 -16.52 8.59
CA TYR A 116 11.21 -17.26 9.84
C TYR A 116 11.51 -18.75 9.65
N ILE A 117 11.10 -19.36 8.53
CA ILE A 117 11.43 -20.76 8.22
C ILE A 117 12.93 -20.93 8.01
N GLN A 118 13.58 -19.97 7.35
CA GLN A 118 15.03 -19.98 7.08
C GLN A 118 15.88 -19.43 8.23
N ARG A 119 15.28 -19.16 9.40
CA ARG A 119 16.01 -18.59 10.53
C ARG A 119 17.11 -19.56 11.00
N PRO A 120 18.28 -19.05 11.43
CA PRO A 120 19.33 -19.91 11.92
C PRO A 120 18.91 -20.64 13.21
N THR A 121 19.55 -21.79 13.47
CA THR A 121 19.19 -22.72 14.55
C THR A 121 19.26 -22.08 15.94
N ASN A 122 20.12 -21.08 16.13
CA ASN A 122 20.20 -20.31 17.38
C ASN A 122 18.94 -19.48 17.67
N LEU A 123 18.05 -19.26 16.69
CA LEU A 123 16.79 -18.54 16.83
C LEU A 123 15.55 -19.46 16.82
N GLU A 124 15.73 -20.79 16.90
CA GLU A 124 14.61 -21.74 16.89
C GLU A 124 13.64 -21.55 18.05
N HIS A 125 14.15 -21.10 19.19
CA HIS A 125 13.40 -20.84 20.42
C HIS A 125 12.43 -19.66 20.32
N LEU A 126 12.60 -18.79 19.31
CA LEU A 126 11.73 -17.64 19.10
C LEU A 126 10.47 -18.06 18.35
N SER A 127 9.33 -17.53 18.78
CA SER A 127 8.09 -17.56 18.00
C SER A 127 8.18 -16.63 16.79
N LEU A 128 7.24 -16.79 15.84
CA LEU A 128 7.13 -15.90 14.68
C LEU A 128 6.97 -14.43 15.10
N ALA A 129 6.14 -14.18 16.11
CA ALA A 129 5.88 -12.82 16.59
C ALA A 129 7.13 -12.19 17.21
N GLU A 130 7.88 -12.93 18.04
CA GLU A 130 9.13 -12.44 18.61
C GLU A 130 10.19 -12.21 17.53
N PHE A 131 10.27 -13.11 16.55
CA PHE A 131 11.16 -12.94 15.42
C PHE A 131 10.82 -11.70 14.60
N ALA A 132 9.54 -11.48 14.30
CA ALA A 132 9.06 -10.32 13.55
C ALA A 132 9.29 -8.98 14.25
N VAL A 133 9.25 -8.97 15.58
CA VAL A 133 9.50 -7.76 16.39
C VAL A 133 10.99 -7.45 16.50
N ASN A 134 11.83 -8.48 16.64
CA ASN A 134 13.24 -8.31 16.97
C ASN A 134 14.17 -8.26 15.75
N TYR A 135 13.74 -8.77 14.59
CA TYR A 135 14.60 -8.91 13.41
C TYR A 135 13.99 -8.25 12.18
N GLU A 136 14.83 -7.53 11.44
CA GLU A 136 14.45 -6.86 10.20
C GLU A 136 15.28 -7.38 9.02
N HIS A 137 14.69 -7.33 7.84
CA HIS A 137 15.41 -7.59 6.62
C HIS A 137 16.22 -6.34 6.24
N THR A 138 17.54 -6.46 6.19
CA THR A 138 18.41 -5.44 5.59
C THR A 138 18.36 -5.59 4.07
N SER A 139 17.37 -4.97 3.41
CA SER A 139 17.52 -4.66 1.98
C SER A 139 18.35 -3.39 1.88
N ARG A 140 19.50 -3.43 1.21
CA ARG A 140 20.14 -2.20 0.73
C ARG A 140 19.17 -1.56 -0.25
N PHE A 141 18.56 -0.44 0.14
CA PHE A 141 17.86 0.42 -0.81
C PHE A 141 18.94 1.06 -1.69
N VAL A 142 19.01 0.61 -2.94
CA VAL A 142 19.58 1.45 -3.99
C VAL A 142 18.47 2.43 -4.34
N ASN A 143 18.64 3.71 -4.00
CA ASN A 143 17.73 4.75 -4.41
C ASN A 143 17.96 5.01 -5.90
N ASP A 144 17.35 4.20 -6.76
CA ASP A 144 17.16 4.59 -8.15
C ASP A 144 15.83 5.37 -8.18
N GLU A 145 15.94 6.69 -8.22
CA GLU A 145 14.80 7.60 -8.42
C GLU A 145 14.30 7.45 -9.87
N GLU A 146 13.66 6.33 -10.18
CA GLU A 146 13.02 6.12 -11.47
C GLU A 146 11.57 6.62 -11.39
N ASN A 147 11.29 7.68 -12.15
CA ASN A 147 10.00 8.35 -12.20
C ASN A 147 9.02 7.51 -13.04
N GLY A 148 8.33 6.56 -12.39
CA GLY A 148 7.43 5.59 -13.05
C GLY A 148 6.19 6.16 -13.76
N ASP A 149 6.04 7.49 -13.80
CA ASP A 149 4.97 8.15 -14.55
C ASP A 149 5.36 8.41 -16.03
N THR A 150 6.64 8.33 -16.41
CA THR A 150 7.08 8.67 -17.78
C THR A 150 6.50 7.72 -18.84
N GLU A 151 6.47 6.41 -18.58
CA GLU A 151 6.01 5.42 -19.56
C GLU A 151 4.50 5.47 -19.84
N ALA A 152 3.69 6.00 -18.90
CA ALA A 152 2.24 6.08 -19.07
C ALA A 152 1.80 7.21 -20.04
N TYR A 153 2.70 8.18 -20.32
CA TYR A 153 2.42 9.33 -21.18
C TYR A 153 3.04 9.20 -22.58
N GLU A 154 4.02 8.31 -22.79
CA GLU A 154 4.63 8.09 -24.12
C GLU A 154 3.66 7.43 -25.11
N ASP A 155 2.79 6.52 -24.64
CA ASP A 155 1.77 5.85 -25.46
C ASP A 155 0.64 6.78 -25.96
N LEU A 156 0.57 8.03 -25.48
CA LEU A 156 -0.43 9.01 -25.90
C LEU A 156 0.03 9.90 -27.07
N GLU A 157 1.34 10.02 -27.32
CA GLU A 157 1.87 10.87 -28.39
C GLU A 157 1.97 10.14 -29.75
N GLU A 158 2.19 8.81 -29.75
CA GLU A 158 2.27 8.03 -31.00
C GLU A 158 0.95 7.91 -31.77
N GLY A 159 -0.19 8.24 -31.14
CA GLY A 159 -1.51 8.21 -31.78
C GLY A 159 -1.87 9.44 -32.62
N THR A 160 -1.04 10.50 -32.63
CA THR A 160 -1.40 11.79 -33.27
C THR A 160 -0.62 12.14 -34.53
N GLU A 161 0.35 11.34 -34.96
CA GLU A 161 1.15 11.60 -36.17
C GLU A 161 0.88 10.62 -37.33
N THR A 162 -0.39 10.37 -37.66
CA THR A 162 -0.74 9.93 -39.02
C THR A 162 -2.05 10.54 -39.47
N THR A 163 -1.99 11.71 -40.12
CA THR A 163 -2.97 12.17 -41.12
C THR A 163 -2.24 12.99 -42.18
#